data_AF-A0A7C2SED2-F1
#
_entry.id   AF-A0A7C2SED2-F1
#
_cell.length_a   1.000
_cell.length_b   1.000
_cell.length_c   1.000
_cell.angle_alpha   90.00
_cell.angle_beta   90.00
_cell.angle_gamma   90.00
#
_symmetry.space_group_name_H-M   'P 1'
#
loop_
_entity.id
_entity.type
_entity.pdbx_description
1 polymer ?
#
loop_
_entity_poly.entity_id
_entity_poly.type
_entity_poly.pdbx_seq_one_letter_code
_entity_poly.pdbx_strand_id
1 'polypeptide(L)'
;MTAARATLAALLATGALGCAAPGPPFSALALDARLLAGDLPDDATVVRDVEVRALTHVLLWIPTDGQPRTLESALDEALDRGRGDVLVNATVERVAWYVPLLYGEYGWIVRGDVVALRPPARPSQLAPDAENEPDAYEREDAEEAPALPEPAPHERPAEAPPEP
;
A
#
# COMPACT_ATOMS: atom_id res chain seq x y z
N MET A 1 -28.41 29.60 -43.50
CA MET A 1 -27.87 29.77 -42.13
C MET A 1 -28.09 28.47 -41.33
N THR A 2 -27.38 27.38 -41.64
CA THR A 2 -27.68 26.03 -41.10
C THR A 2 -26.45 25.12 -40.93
N ALA A 3 -25.22 25.65 -41.00
CA ALA A 3 -24.00 24.83 -41.02
C ALA A 3 -23.16 24.87 -39.72
N ALA A 4 -23.63 25.54 -38.66
CA ALA A 4 -22.80 25.80 -37.46
C ALA A 4 -23.11 24.93 -36.24
N ARG A 5 -23.99 23.92 -36.33
CA ARG A 5 -24.43 23.11 -35.17
C ARG A 5 -23.92 21.67 -35.14
N ALA A 6 -23.20 21.22 -36.16
CA ALA A 6 -22.76 19.81 -36.26
C ALA A 6 -21.38 19.54 -35.63
N THR A 7 -20.63 20.55 -35.22
CA THR A 7 -19.23 20.38 -34.78
C THR A 7 -19.05 20.18 -33.27
N LEU A 8 -20.07 20.41 -32.44
CA LEU A 8 -19.93 20.32 -30.98
C LEU A 8 -20.09 18.88 -30.44
N ALA A 9 -20.75 17.99 -31.18
CA ALA A 9 -20.98 16.60 -30.73
C ALA A 9 -19.77 15.67 -30.94
N ALA A 10 -18.85 16.03 -31.85
CA ALA A 10 -17.70 15.18 -32.17
C ALA A 10 -16.52 15.32 -31.17
N LEU A 11 -16.47 16.37 -30.35
CA LEU A 11 -15.39 16.59 -29.40
C LEU A 11 -15.60 15.89 -28.04
N LEU A 12 -16.83 15.47 -27.74
CA LEU A 12 -17.19 14.77 -26.50
C LEU A 12 -16.96 13.25 -26.57
N ALA A 13 -16.81 12.69 -27.78
CA ALA A 13 -16.60 11.24 -27.95
C ALA A 13 -15.13 10.80 -27.77
N THR A 14 -14.16 11.73 -27.82
CA THR A 14 -12.73 11.40 -27.78
C THR A 14 -12.10 11.49 -26.38
N GLY A 15 -12.85 11.94 -25.37
CA GLY A 15 -12.30 12.30 -24.05
C GLY A 15 -12.23 11.19 -23.01
N ALA A 16 -12.69 9.97 -23.29
CA ALA A 16 -12.81 8.91 -22.29
C ALA A 16 -11.87 7.70 -22.51
N LEU A 17 -10.82 7.84 -23.33
CA LEU A 17 -9.79 6.80 -23.47
C LEU A 17 -8.79 6.92 -22.31
N GLY A 18 -9.17 6.40 -21.14
CA GLY A 18 -8.22 6.10 -20.08
C GLY A 18 -7.25 5.03 -20.58
N CYS A 19 -5.96 5.37 -20.70
CA CYS A 19 -4.92 4.41 -20.98
C CYS A 19 -4.66 3.56 -19.73
N ALA A 20 -5.43 2.48 -19.56
CA ALA A 20 -4.96 1.36 -18.75
C ALA A 20 -3.89 0.62 -19.58
N ALA A 21 -2.62 0.90 -19.30
CA ALA A 21 -1.51 0.16 -19.90
C ALA A 21 -1.25 -1.07 -19.01
N PRO A 22 -1.44 -2.31 -19.52
CA PRO A 22 -1.08 -3.49 -18.77
C PRO A 22 0.42 -3.45 -18.45
N GLY A 23 0.78 -3.63 -17.17
CA GLY A 23 2.17 -3.84 -16.79
C GLY A 23 2.68 -5.20 -17.27
N PRO A 24 4.00 -5.41 -17.38
CA PRO A 24 4.54 -6.75 -17.59
C PRO A 24 4.11 -7.67 -16.44
N PRO A 25 3.70 -8.93 -16.71
CA PRO A 25 3.40 -9.88 -15.65
C PRO A 25 4.68 -10.23 -14.88
N PHE A 26 4.57 -10.42 -13.57
CA PHE A 26 5.68 -10.86 -12.73
C PHE A 26 5.38 -12.28 -12.22
N SER A 27 6.35 -13.19 -12.30
CA SER A 27 6.15 -14.58 -11.85
C SER A 27 6.03 -14.69 -10.33
N ALA A 28 6.71 -13.82 -9.58
CA ALA A 28 6.63 -13.76 -8.13
C ALA A 28 7.01 -12.35 -7.62
N LEU A 29 6.32 -11.90 -6.59
CA LEU A 29 6.65 -10.70 -5.81
C LEU A 29 6.63 -11.09 -4.32
N ALA A 30 7.77 -10.88 -3.66
CA ALA A 30 7.89 -11.05 -2.22
C ALA A 30 8.47 -9.76 -1.62
N LEU A 31 7.90 -9.32 -0.50
CA LEU A 31 8.46 -8.20 0.26
C LEU A 31 9.80 -8.57 0.93
N ASP A 32 10.00 -9.86 1.23
CA ASP A 32 11.26 -10.40 1.73
C ASP A 32 11.91 -11.31 0.68
N ALA A 33 13.09 -10.92 0.20
CA ALA A 33 13.88 -11.67 -0.78
C ALA A 33 14.26 -13.08 -0.29
N ARG A 34 14.26 -13.33 1.03
CA ARG A 34 14.55 -14.65 1.60
C ARG A 34 13.49 -15.68 1.24
N LEU A 35 12.25 -15.25 0.98
CA LEU A 35 11.13 -16.13 0.63
C LEU A 35 11.22 -16.63 -0.82
N LEU A 36 12.00 -15.97 -1.68
CA LEU A 36 12.20 -16.35 -3.08
C LEU A 36 13.29 -17.42 -3.27
N ALA A 37 14.09 -17.71 -2.23
CA ALA A 37 15.27 -18.56 -2.33
C ALA A 37 15.03 -20.05 -1.94
N GLY A 38 13.80 -20.43 -1.57
CA GLY A 38 13.49 -21.77 -1.06
C GLY A 38 12.34 -22.48 -1.79
N ASP A 39 12.28 -23.80 -1.63
CA ASP A 39 11.10 -24.58 -1.99
C ASP A 39 9.91 -24.15 -1.12
N LEU A 40 8.74 -23.98 -1.74
CA LEU A 40 7.51 -23.76 -0.99
C LEU A 40 7.26 -25.00 -0.13
N PRO A 41 6.96 -24.84 1.16
CA PRO A 41 6.66 -25.97 2.02
C PRO A 41 5.36 -26.66 1.55
N ASP A 42 5.30 -27.99 1.64
CA ASP A 42 4.18 -28.79 1.15
C ASP A 42 2.82 -28.45 1.82
N ASP A 43 2.85 -27.78 2.97
CA ASP A 43 1.70 -27.34 3.75
C ASP A 43 1.30 -25.88 3.51
N ALA A 44 1.87 -25.21 2.50
CA ALA A 44 1.52 -23.85 2.14
C ALA A 44 0.04 -23.72 1.75
N THR A 45 -0.64 -22.73 2.33
CA THR A 45 -2.03 -22.41 1.97
C THR A 45 -2.04 -21.35 0.87
N VAL A 46 -2.71 -21.64 -0.25
CA VAL A 46 -2.80 -20.72 -1.38
C VAL A 46 -4.21 -20.14 -1.49
N VAL A 47 -4.31 -18.82 -1.39
CA VAL A 47 -5.53 -18.05 -1.66
C VAL A 47 -5.42 -17.47 -3.06
N ARG A 48 -6.29 -17.93 -3.96
CA ARG A 48 -6.23 -17.55 -5.38
C ARG A 48 -7.01 -16.27 -5.67
N ASP A 49 -6.63 -15.61 -6.77
CA ASP A 49 -7.37 -14.48 -7.36
C ASP A 49 -7.60 -13.31 -6.38
N VAL A 50 -6.60 -12.99 -5.56
CA VAL A 50 -6.66 -11.82 -4.68
C VAL A 50 -6.47 -10.56 -5.51
N GLU A 51 -7.47 -9.69 -5.50
CA GLU A 51 -7.44 -8.37 -6.15
C GLU A 51 -7.49 -7.25 -5.10
N VAL A 52 -6.59 -6.28 -5.26
CA VAL A 52 -6.56 -5.02 -4.50
C VAL A 52 -6.52 -3.85 -5.45
N ARG A 53 -7.30 -2.81 -5.13
CA ARG A 53 -7.34 -1.55 -5.85
C ARG A 53 -6.97 -0.42 -4.91
N ALA A 54 -5.73 0.03 -5.01
CA ALA A 54 -5.21 1.16 -4.25
C ALA A 54 -5.29 2.41 -5.13
N LEU A 55 -6.48 3.01 -5.15
CA LEU A 55 -6.80 4.18 -5.98
C LEU A 55 -6.78 5.44 -5.13
N THR A 56 -6.20 6.51 -5.67
CA THR A 56 -6.26 7.86 -5.14
C THR A 56 -7.16 8.70 -6.01
N HIS A 57 -8.11 9.40 -5.40
CA HIS A 57 -9.01 10.30 -6.12
C HIS A 57 -8.53 11.75 -6.01
N VAL A 58 -8.74 12.49 -7.09
CA VAL A 58 -8.40 13.91 -7.20
C VAL A 58 -9.65 14.65 -7.61
N LEU A 59 -10.12 15.56 -6.77
CA LEU A 59 -11.23 16.44 -7.11
C LEU A 59 -10.68 17.86 -7.24
N LEU A 60 -10.86 18.48 -8.42
CA LEU A 60 -10.36 19.85 -8.66
C LEU A 60 -8.87 20.00 -8.23
N TRP A 61 -8.00 19.10 -8.66
CA TRP A 61 -6.55 19.06 -8.32
C TRP A 61 -6.21 18.87 -6.84
N ILE A 62 -7.20 18.71 -5.98
CA ILE A 62 -6.99 18.41 -4.57
C ILE A 62 -7.12 16.89 -4.41
N PRO A 63 -6.06 16.19 -3.97
CA PRO A 63 -6.17 14.78 -3.62
C PRO A 63 -7.15 14.65 -2.45
N THR A 64 -8.13 13.77 -2.57
CA THR A 64 -9.11 13.53 -1.49
C THR A 64 -8.52 12.71 -0.36
N ASP A 65 -7.53 11.88 -0.69
CA ASP A 65 -6.85 11.03 0.27
C ASP A 65 -5.63 11.78 0.84
N GLY A 66 -5.52 11.79 2.17
CA GLY A 66 -4.45 12.50 2.87
C GLY A 66 -3.04 11.93 2.65
N GLN A 67 -2.94 10.74 2.06
CA GLN A 67 -1.68 10.11 1.68
C GLN A 67 -1.81 9.46 0.29
N PRO A 68 -0.79 9.60 -0.57
CA PRO A 68 -0.80 8.94 -1.87
C PRO A 68 -0.73 7.42 -1.68
N ARG A 69 -1.60 6.68 -2.37
CA ARG A 69 -1.53 5.22 -2.40
C ARG A 69 -0.30 4.78 -3.19
N THR A 70 0.63 4.12 -2.52
CA THR A 70 1.84 3.57 -3.14
C THR A 70 1.63 2.11 -3.55
N LEU A 71 2.51 1.60 -4.41
CA LEU A 71 2.46 0.18 -4.82
C LEU A 71 2.67 -0.74 -3.62
N GLU A 72 3.57 -0.37 -2.70
CA GLU A 72 3.84 -1.10 -1.47
C GLU A 72 2.56 -1.22 -0.63
N SER A 73 1.81 -0.13 -0.45
CA SER A 73 0.54 -0.19 0.27
C SER A 73 -0.51 -1.11 -0.38
N ALA A 74 -0.49 -1.23 -1.71
CA ALA A 74 -1.38 -2.12 -2.45
C ALA A 74 -0.96 -3.59 -2.29
N LEU A 75 0.35 -3.86 -2.25
CA LEU A 75 0.92 -5.19 -2.01
C LEU A 75 0.66 -5.65 -0.57
N ASP A 76 0.91 -4.78 0.41
CA ASP A 76 0.62 -5.04 1.83
C ASP A 76 -0.85 -5.40 2.02
N GLU A 77 -1.77 -4.61 1.45
CA GLU A 77 -3.20 -4.89 1.52
C GLU A 77 -3.57 -6.21 0.81
N ALA A 78 -2.84 -6.61 -0.24
CA ALA A 78 -3.09 -7.88 -0.93
C ALA A 78 -2.67 -9.06 -0.08
N LEU A 79 -1.51 -8.99 0.54
CA LEU A 79 -1.00 -10.00 1.46
C LEU A 79 -1.88 -10.10 2.71
N ASP A 80 -2.30 -8.98 3.28
CA ASP A 80 -3.21 -8.93 4.42
C ASP A 80 -4.58 -9.55 4.08
N ARG A 81 -5.13 -9.24 2.90
CA ARG A 81 -6.41 -9.80 2.44
C ARG A 81 -6.31 -11.32 2.21
N GLY A 82 -5.19 -11.80 1.68
CA GLY A 82 -4.92 -13.23 1.50
C GLY A 82 -4.40 -13.94 2.75
N ARG A 83 -4.10 -13.19 3.84
CA ARG A 83 -3.43 -13.68 5.05
C ARG A 83 -2.18 -14.52 4.76
N GLY A 84 -1.36 -14.07 3.82
CA GLY A 84 -0.14 -14.78 3.43
C GLY A 84 1.09 -13.90 3.40
N ASP A 85 2.21 -14.53 3.05
CA ASP A 85 3.55 -13.94 3.14
C ASP A 85 4.11 -13.60 1.75
N VAL A 86 3.61 -14.25 0.70
CA VAL A 86 4.12 -14.14 -0.68
C VAL A 86 2.97 -13.97 -1.66
N LEU A 87 3.15 -13.12 -2.68
CA LEU A 87 2.23 -12.99 -3.80
C LEU A 87 2.87 -13.61 -5.06
N VAL A 88 2.27 -14.67 -5.59
CA VAL A 88 2.73 -15.37 -6.80
C VAL A 88 1.76 -15.12 -7.96
N ASN A 89 2.24 -15.31 -9.20
CA ASN A 89 1.47 -15.03 -10.41
C ASN A 89 0.91 -13.59 -10.44
N ALA A 90 1.70 -12.65 -9.91
CA ALA A 90 1.24 -11.30 -9.66
C ALA A 90 1.18 -10.46 -10.95
N THR A 91 0.05 -9.77 -11.14
CA THR A 91 -0.14 -8.76 -12.16
C THR A 91 -0.33 -7.41 -11.49
N VAL A 92 0.51 -6.44 -11.85
CA VAL A 92 0.43 -5.07 -11.36
C VAL A 92 0.04 -4.17 -12.53
N GLU A 93 -1.12 -3.52 -12.41
CA GLU A 93 -1.63 -2.57 -13.39
C GLU A 93 -1.61 -1.17 -12.78
N ARG A 94 -0.99 -0.21 -13.49
CA ARG A 94 -1.10 1.19 -13.13
C ARG A 94 -2.31 1.77 -13.85
N VAL A 95 -3.28 2.26 -13.09
CA VAL A 95 -4.49 2.88 -13.64
C VAL A 95 -4.41 4.38 -13.43
N ALA A 96 -4.71 5.12 -14.49
CA ALA A 96 -4.87 6.57 -14.43
C ALA A 96 -6.01 6.97 -15.36
N TRP A 97 -7.01 7.64 -14.80
CA TRP A 97 -8.14 8.21 -15.51
C TRP A 97 -8.34 9.64 -15.07
N TYR A 98 -8.68 10.53 -16.00
CA TYR A 98 -8.81 11.93 -15.70
C TYR A 98 -9.86 12.60 -16.58
N VAL A 99 -10.81 13.27 -15.94
CA VAL A 99 -11.73 14.22 -16.55
C VAL A 99 -11.15 15.61 -16.36
N PRO A 100 -10.81 16.31 -17.46
CA PRO A 100 -10.30 17.67 -17.39
C PRO A 100 -11.16 18.56 -16.49
N LEU A 101 -10.49 19.21 -15.53
CA LEU A 101 -11.05 20.22 -14.63
C LEU A 101 -12.07 19.73 -13.60
N LEU A 102 -12.31 18.42 -13.47
CA LEU A 102 -13.36 17.90 -12.60
C LEU A 102 -12.81 16.85 -11.64
N TYR A 103 -12.35 15.73 -12.18
CA TYR A 103 -12.05 14.54 -11.40
C TYR A 103 -10.91 13.75 -12.02
N GLY A 104 -10.04 13.21 -11.19
CA GLY A 104 -9.03 12.26 -11.56
C GLY A 104 -9.04 11.07 -10.63
N GLU A 105 -8.61 9.94 -11.15
CA GLU A 105 -8.33 8.73 -10.40
C GLU A 105 -6.99 8.20 -10.87
N TYR A 106 -6.09 7.90 -9.95
CA TYR A 106 -4.85 7.24 -10.28
C TYR A 106 -4.43 6.28 -9.18
N GLY A 107 -3.75 5.20 -9.53
CA GLY A 107 -3.30 4.25 -8.54
C GLY A 107 -2.84 2.94 -9.14
N TRP A 108 -2.95 1.90 -8.32
CA TRP A 108 -2.44 0.57 -8.61
C TRP A 108 -3.54 -0.46 -8.42
N ILE A 109 -3.65 -1.37 -9.37
CA ILE A 109 -4.44 -2.60 -9.23
C ILE A 109 -3.43 -3.74 -9.15
N VAL A 110 -3.47 -4.49 -8.05
CA VAL A 110 -2.63 -5.66 -7.81
C VAL A 110 -3.52 -6.89 -7.82
N ARG A 111 -3.15 -7.88 -8.62
CA ARG A 111 -3.83 -9.17 -8.72
C ARG A 111 -2.81 -10.29 -8.55
N GLY A 112 -3.18 -11.40 -7.90
CA GLY A 112 -2.33 -12.59 -7.85
C GLY A 112 -2.84 -13.63 -6.87
N ASP A 113 -2.06 -14.69 -6.70
CA ASP A 113 -2.32 -15.72 -5.71
C ASP A 113 -1.46 -15.45 -4.48
N VAL A 114 -2.07 -15.40 -3.29
CA VAL A 114 -1.36 -15.20 -2.03
C VAL A 114 -1.03 -16.57 -1.42
N VAL A 115 0.21 -16.75 -1.02
CA VAL A 115 0.72 -17.98 -0.39
C VAL A 115 1.08 -17.67 1.05
N ALA A 116 0.42 -18.36 1.98
CA ALA A 116 0.80 -18.38 3.39
C ALA A 116 1.78 -19.53 3.62
N LEU A 117 3.01 -19.20 4.02
CA LEU A 117 4.07 -20.16 4.29
C LEU A 117 3.96 -20.73 5.70
N ARG A 118 3.28 -20.00 6.60
CA ARG A 118 2.99 -20.45 7.95
C ARG A 118 1.60 -21.07 8.00
N PRO A 119 1.44 -22.27 8.58
CA PRO A 119 0.12 -22.79 8.92
C PRO A 119 -0.63 -21.75 9.75
N PRO A 120 -1.91 -21.44 9.44
CA PRO A 120 -2.68 -20.52 10.26
C PRO A 120 -2.57 -21.01 11.70
N ALA A 121 -2.08 -20.14 12.59
CA ALA A 121 -1.91 -20.49 13.99
C ALA A 121 -3.20 -21.15 14.47
N ARG A 122 -3.11 -22.43 14.84
CA ARG A 122 -4.30 -23.21 15.23
C ARG A 122 -5.00 -22.40 16.32
N PRO A 123 -6.28 -22.02 16.17
CA PRO A 123 -7.01 -21.21 17.16
C PRO A 123 -7.06 -21.83 18.57
N SER A 124 -6.60 -23.07 18.72
CA SER A 124 -6.63 -23.90 19.93
C SER A 124 -5.42 -23.76 20.86
N GLN A 125 -4.52 -22.78 20.67
CA GLN A 125 -3.48 -22.42 21.65
C GLN A 125 -3.55 -20.97 22.16
N LEU A 126 -4.62 -20.24 21.84
CA LEU A 126 -5.03 -19.13 22.69
C LEU A 126 -5.47 -19.76 24.02
N ALA A 127 -4.59 -19.65 25.00
CA ALA A 127 -4.65 -20.30 26.29
C ALA A 127 -6.04 -20.13 26.94
N PRO A 128 -6.59 -21.18 27.57
CA PRO A 128 -7.73 -21.05 28.48
C PRO A 128 -7.38 -20.30 29.79
N ASP A 129 -6.30 -19.53 29.85
CA ASP A 129 -5.77 -18.97 31.10
C ASP A 129 -5.99 -17.44 31.26
N ALA A 130 -6.76 -16.79 30.37
CA ALA A 130 -7.14 -15.38 30.53
C ALA A 130 -8.24 -15.13 31.59
N GLU A 131 -8.66 -16.16 32.33
CA GLU A 131 -9.59 -16.01 33.46
C GLU A 131 -8.88 -15.84 34.82
N ASN A 132 -7.56 -15.59 34.85
CA ASN A 132 -6.85 -15.44 36.12
C ASN A 132 -5.74 -14.36 36.11
N GLU A 133 -6.12 -13.10 35.83
CA GLU A 133 -5.38 -11.96 36.38
C GLU A 133 -6.24 -11.28 37.46
N PRO A 134 -5.94 -11.51 38.75
CA PRO A 134 -6.59 -10.78 39.84
C PRO A 134 -6.13 -9.32 39.83
N ASP A 135 -7.10 -8.43 40.05
CA ASP A 135 -6.94 -7.01 40.35
C ASP A 135 -5.83 -6.77 41.39
N ALA A 136 -4.61 -6.44 40.97
CA ALA A 136 -3.55 -6.08 41.90
C ALA A 136 -2.38 -5.37 41.21
N TYR A 137 -2.58 -4.16 40.67
CA TYR A 137 -1.54 -3.13 40.69
C TYR A 137 -2.20 -1.75 40.54
N GLU A 138 -2.75 -1.26 41.64
CA GLU A 138 -2.73 0.17 41.94
C GLU A 138 -1.26 0.62 41.91
N ARG A 139 -0.81 1.18 40.79
CA ARG A 139 0.39 2.02 40.76
C ARG A 139 -0.06 3.47 40.94
N GLU A 140 -0.47 3.78 42.17
CA GLU A 140 -0.13 5.08 42.74
C GLU A 140 1.39 5.08 42.89
N ASP A 141 2.08 5.81 42.02
CA ASP A 141 3.32 6.53 42.34
C ASP A 141 3.81 7.18 41.05
N ALA A 142 3.47 8.47 40.95
CA ALA A 142 4.06 9.40 40.02
C ALA A 142 5.53 9.58 40.38
N GLU A 143 6.41 8.74 39.82
CA GLU A 143 7.85 8.96 39.91
C GLU A 143 8.29 9.93 38.79
N GLU A 144 8.64 11.12 39.24
CA GLU A 144 9.12 12.29 38.54
C GLU A 144 10.13 11.96 37.42
N ALA A 145 9.75 12.26 36.17
CA ALA A 145 10.64 12.06 35.02
C ALA A 145 11.87 12.98 35.14
N PRO A 146 13.11 12.45 35.07
CA PRO A 146 14.31 13.27 35.10
C PRO A 146 14.37 14.18 33.87
N ALA A 147 14.67 15.46 34.11
CA ALA A 147 14.86 16.46 33.06
C ALA A 147 15.90 15.99 32.04
N LEU A 148 15.48 15.91 30.78
CA LEU A 148 16.36 15.59 29.66
C LEU A 148 17.46 16.67 29.55
N PRO A 149 18.74 16.30 29.41
CA PRO A 149 19.81 17.25 29.22
C PRO A 149 19.63 18.02 27.90
N GLU A 150 19.84 19.34 27.94
CA GLU A 150 19.78 20.19 26.75
C GLU A 150 20.72 19.66 25.65
N PRO A 151 20.26 19.62 24.38
CA PRO A 151 21.11 19.19 23.28
C PRO A 151 22.28 20.16 23.12
N ALA A 152 23.50 19.59 23.05
CA ALA A 152 24.72 20.34 22.85
C ALA A 152 24.63 21.22 21.59
N PRO A 153 25.27 22.41 21.58
CA PRO A 153 25.22 23.32 20.45
C PRO A 153 25.78 22.63 19.21
N HIS A 154 24.92 22.46 18.20
CA HIS A 154 25.27 21.89 16.91
C HIS A 154 26.47 22.65 16.31
N GLU A 155 27.59 21.94 16.17
CA GLU A 155 28.74 22.39 15.39
C GLU A 155 28.26 22.62 13.95
N ARG A 156 28.34 23.87 13.50
CA ARG A 156 28.05 24.25 12.11
C ARG A 156 29.06 23.53 11.20
N PRO A 157 28.61 22.80 10.16
CA PRO A 157 29.51 22.21 9.18
C PRO A 157 30.36 23.31 8.55
N ALA A 158 31.67 23.08 8.52
CA ALA A 158 32.63 23.99 7.89
C ALA A 158 32.27 24.19 6.41
N GLU A 159 32.04 25.45 6.06
CA GLU A 159 31.74 25.91 4.71
C GLU A 159 32.92 25.54 3.78
N ALA A 160 32.64 24.75 2.74
CA ALA A 160 33.66 24.34 1.78
C ALA A 160 34.10 25.55 0.92
N PRO A 161 35.40 25.72 0.64
CA PRO A 161 35.89 26.81 -0.18
C PRO A 161 35.41 26.69 -1.63
N PRO A 162 35.21 27.82 -2.34
CA PRO A 162 34.77 27.83 -3.73
C PRO A 162 35.84 27.21 -4.64
N GLU A 163 35.41 26.33 -5.54
CA GLU A 163 36.27 25.77 -6.59
C GLU A 163 36.60 26.83 -7.67
N PRO A 164 37.82 26.77 -8.26
CA PRO A 164 38.34 27.77 -9.21
C PRO A 164 37.73 27.69 -10.63
#